data_AF-A0A0T2Q8A8-F1
#
_entry.id   AF-A0A0T2Q8A8-F1
#
_cell.length_a   1.000
_cell.length_b   1.000
_cell.length_c   1.000
_cell.angle_alpha   90.00
_cell.angle_beta   90.00
_cell.angle_gamma   90.00
#
_symmetry.space_group_name_H-M   'P 1'
#
loop_
_entity.id
_entity.type
_entity.pdbx_description
1 polymer ?
#
loop_
_entity_poly.entity_id
_entity_poly.type
_entity_poly.pdbx_seq_one_letter_code
_entity_poly.pdbx_strand_id
1 'polypeptide(L)'
;MTAKKIRKLPHHHGYAELGMSRYFALYLAQAGWFALGFLLFSRAYWPSACQPKDFLDVYQCSIRLPEGRGWVESSLMTWLWSTPLLIILEVQRRFKNFAR
;
A
#
# COMPACT_ATOMS: atom_id res chain seq x y z
N MET A 1 36.74 3.43 -34.83
CA MET A 1 35.66 3.90 -33.94
C MET A 1 34.62 2.79 -33.81
N THR A 2 34.68 2.01 -32.74
CA THR A 2 33.82 0.83 -32.53
C THR A 2 32.50 1.27 -31.89
N ALA A 3 31.42 1.23 -32.67
CA ALA A 3 30.08 1.56 -32.20
C ALA A 3 29.67 0.58 -31.08
N LYS A 4 29.55 1.09 -29.86
CA LYS A 4 29.08 0.37 -28.68
C LYS A 4 27.59 0.04 -28.87
N LYS A 5 27.32 -1.18 -29.35
CA LYS A 5 25.96 -1.72 -29.49
C LYS A 5 25.24 -1.61 -28.14
N ILE A 6 24.30 -0.67 -28.03
CA ILE A 6 23.41 -0.53 -26.87
C ILE A 6 22.63 -1.84 -26.78
N ARG A 7 23.01 -2.71 -25.84
CA ARG A 7 22.23 -3.92 -25.53
C ARG A 7 20.91 -3.42 -24.95
N LYS A 8 19.84 -3.48 -25.74
CA LYS A 8 18.48 -3.46 -25.20
C LYS A 8 18.42 -4.60 -24.19
N LEU A 9 18.36 -4.26 -22.89
CA LEU A 9 18.08 -5.25 -21.87
C LEU A 9 16.74 -5.90 -22.26
N PRO A 10 16.67 -7.23 -22.41
CA PRO A 10 15.40 -7.87 -22.68
C PRO A 10 14.47 -7.54 -21.52
N HIS A 11 13.27 -7.07 -21.83
CA HIS A 11 12.20 -6.97 -20.85
C HIS A 11 12.12 -8.32 -20.14
N HIS A 12 12.49 -8.38 -18.85
CA HIS A 12 12.33 -9.58 -18.03
C HIS A 12 10.83 -9.79 -17.76
N HIS A 13 10.09 -10.14 -18.80
CA HIS A 13 8.82 -10.84 -18.72
C HIS A 13 9.13 -12.32 -18.88
N GLY A 14 9.92 -12.83 -17.93
CA GLY A 14 10.08 -14.27 -17.78
C GLY A 14 8.79 -14.80 -17.15
N TYR A 15 8.03 -15.56 -17.92
CA TYR A 15 7.04 -16.52 -17.41
C TYR A 15 7.80 -17.64 -16.67
N ALA A 16 8.54 -17.29 -15.62
CA ALA A 16 9.09 -18.28 -14.71
C ALA A 16 7.92 -18.78 -13.87
N GLU A 17 7.76 -20.10 -13.74
CA GLU A 17 6.83 -20.66 -12.76
C GLU A 17 7.08 -19.99 -11.41
N LEU A 18 6.11 -19.22 -10.96
CA LEU A 18 6.18 -18.53 -9.69
C LEU A 18 6.06 -19.60 -8.63
N GLY A 19 7.19 -20.05 -8.08
CA GLY A 19 7.19 -21.02 -6.98
C GLY A 19 6.28 -20.55 -5.85
N MET A 20 5.58 -21.49 -5.20
CA MET A 20 4.58 -21.20 -4.16
C MET A 20 5.09 -20.24 -3.07
N SER A 21 6.40 -20.25 -2.79
CA SER A 21 7.06 -19.33 -1.86
C SER A 21 6.82 -17.85 -2.16
N ARG A 22 6.75 -17.45 -3.44
CA ARG A 22 6.48 -16.06 -3.84
C ARG A 22 5.06 -15.64 -3.51
N TYR A 23 4.07 -16.49 -3.83
CA TYR A 23 2.68 -16.21 -3.50
C TYR A 23 2.49 -16.14 -1.98
N PHE A 24 3.08 -17.10 -1.25
CA PHE A 24 3.04 -17.12 0.20
C PHE A 24 3.60 -15.83 0.81
N ALA A 25 4.79 -15.39 0.38
CA ALA A 25 5.38 -14.14 0.85
C ALA A 25 4.49 -12.91 0.54
N LEU A 26 3.86 -12.89 -0.63
CA LEU A 26 2.94 -11.82 -1.05
C LEU A 26 1.72 -11.75 -0.14
N TYR A 27 1.07 -12.88 0.13
CA TYR A 27 -0.09 -12.95 1.00
C TYR A 27 0.27 -12.68 2.47
N LEU A 28 1.45 -13.11 2.92
CA LEU A 28 1.98 -12.75 4.24
C LEU A 28 2.18 -11.25 4.38
N ALA A 29 2.76 -10.60 3.38
CA ALA A 29 2.95 -9.15 3.38
C ALA A 29 1.60 -8.42 3.39
N GLN A 30 0.61 -8.91 2.65
CA GLN A 30 -0.76 -8.35 2.68
C GLN A 30 -1.40 -8.53 4.06
N ALA A 31 -1.34 -9.73 4.64
CA ALA A 31 -1.87 -10.00 5.98
C ALA A 31 -1.18 -9.13 7.04
N GLY A 32 0.15 -9.00 6.96
CA GLY A 32 0.93 -8.12 7.82
C GLY A 32 0.53 -6.65 7.66
N TRP A 33 0.26 -6.21 6.43
CA TRP A 33 -0.21 -4.85 6.17
C TRP A 33 -1.57 -4.57 6.81
N PHE A 34 -2.54 -5.49 6.70
CA PHE A 34 -3.84 -5.35 7.36
C PHE A 34 -3.73 -5.41 8.89
N ALA A 35 -2.93 -6.34 9.42
CA ALA A 35 -2.68 -6.46 10.85
C ALA A 35 -2.03 -5.18 11.40
N LEU A 36 -1.09 -4.59 10.67
CA LEU A 36 -0.47 -3.31 11.03
C LEU A 36 -1.51 -2.19 11.11
N GLY A 37 -2.38 -2.08 10.10
CA GLY A 37 -3.46 -1.09 10.09
C GLY A 37 -4.42 -1.23 11.27
N PHE A 38 -4.84 -2.46 11.56
CA PHE A 38 -5.71 -2.75 12.70
C PHE A 38 -5.04 -2.41 14.03
N LEU A 39 -3.77 -2.78 14.20
CA LEU A 39 -3.00 -2.48 15.40
C LEU A 39 -2.87 -0.97 15.60
N LEU A 40 -2.51 -0.23 14.56
CA LEU A 40 -2.44 1.23 14.58
C LEU A 40 -3.80 1.87 14.90
N PHE A 41 -4.89 1.38 14.30
CA PHE A 41 -6.24 1.88 14.55
C PHE A 41 -6.68 1.67 16.01
N SER A 42 -6.37 0.49 16.59
CA SER A 42 -6.69 0.17 17.99
C SER A 42 -5.88 0.96 19.02
N ARG A 43 -4.70 1.47 18.63
CA ARG A 43 -3.79 2.22 19.50
C ARG A 43 -3.83 3.73 19.27
N ALA A 44 -4.38 4.19 18.15
CA ALA A 44 -4.45 5.61 17.83
C ALA A 44 -5.47 6.33 18.70
N TYR A 45 -5.08 7.50 19.19
CA TYR A 45 -5.98 8.37 19.91
C TYR A 45 -6.71 9.30 18.95
N TRP A 46 -8.03 9.17 18.87
CA TRP A 46 -8.87 10.06 18.06
C TRP A 46 -9.32 11.26 18.91
N PRO A 47 -9.09 12.51 18.46
CA PRO A 47 -9.55 13.68 19.19
C PRO A 47 -11.09 13.68 19.27
N SER A 48 -11.65 14.13 20.40
CA SER A 48 -13.10 14.17 20.63
C SER A 48 -13.87 15.04 19.61
N ALA A 49 -13.19 15.99 18.97
CA ALA A 49 -13.73 16.81 17.90
C ALA A 49 -13.93 16.04 16.57
N CYS A 50 -13.32 14.87 16.42
CA CYS A 50 -13.32 14.07 15.19
C CYS A 50 -13.39 12.58 15.54
N GLN A 51 -14.55 12.14 16.04
CA GLN A 51 -14.86 10.72 16.22
C GLN A 51 -15.46 10.17 14.93
N PRO A 52 -14.80 9.22 14.25
CA PRO A 52 -15.33 8.64 13.04
C PRO A 52 -16.57 7.80 13.35
N LYS A 53 -17.71 8.16 12.75
CA LYS A 53 -18.93 7.32 12.79
C LYS A 53 -19.00 6.43 11.57
N ASP A 54 -18.54 6.95 10.43
CA ASP A 54 -18.51 6.23 9.17
C ASP A 54 -17.09 6.14 8.58
N PHE A 55 -16.88 5.21 7.64
CA PHE A 55 -15.59 5.05 6.95
C PHE A 55 -15.11 6.34 6.26
N LEU A 56 -16.05 7.16 5.78
CA LEU A 56 -15.73 8.43 5.13
C LEU A 56 -15.20 9.46 6.13
N ASP A 57 -15.74 9.47 7.34
CA ASP A 57 -15.28 10.32 8.43
C ASP A 57 -13.87 9.93 8.88
N VAL A 58 -13.53 8.62 8.87
CA VAL A 58 -12.16 8.14 9.16
C VAL A 58 -11.16 8.83 8.24
N TYR A 59 -11.45 8.93 6.94
CA TYR A 59 -10.58 9.59 5.97
C TYR A 59 -10.53 11.11 6.17
N GLN A 60 -11.65 11.77 6.41
CA GLN A 60 -11.69 13.21 6.65
C GLN A 60 -10.95 13.61 7.93
N CYS A 61 -11.16 12.86 9.01
CA CYS A 61 -10.50 13.08 10.29
C CYS A 61 -9.03 12.63 10.28
N SER A 62 -8.61 11.73 9.37
CA SER A 62 -7.21 11.29 9.26
C SER A 62 -6.20 12.41 8.98
N ILE A 63 -6.63 13.51 8.37
CA ILE A 63 -5.77 14.66 8.08
C ILE A 63 -5.35 15.38 9.37
N ARG A 64 -6.18 15.31 10.41
CA ARG A 64 -5.96 15.93 11.72
C ARG A 64 -5.20 15.02 12.69
N LEU A 65 -5.07 13.73 12.39
CA LEU A 65 -4.37 12.77 13.26
C LEU A 65 -2.93 13.15 13.64
N PRO A 66 -2.06 13.65 12.74
CA PRO A 66 -0.68 13.99 13.10
C PRO A 66 -0.56 15.25 13.98
N GLU A 67 -1.64 15.99 14.24
CA GLU A 67 -1.59 17.19 15.09
C GLU A 67 -1.15 16.88 16.52
N GLY A 68 -1.39 15.66 17.01
CA GLY A 68 -0.97 15.19 18.33
C GLY A 68 0.52 14.83 18.48
N ARG A 69 1.33 14.91 17.40
CA ARG A 69 2.76 14.52 17.36
C ARG A 69 3.09 13.08 17.76
N GLY A 70 2.09 12.22 17.93
CA GLY A 70 2.32 10.81 18.20
C GLY A 70 2.70 10.02 16.95
N TRP A 71 3.62 9.07 17.12
CA TRP A 71 4.13 8.24 16.04
C TRP A 71 3.06 7.26 15.51
N VAL A 72 2.14 6.84 16.38
CA VAL A 72 1.05 5.91 16.05
C VAL A 72 0.05 6.59 15.11
N GLU A 73 -0.34 7.82 15.41
CA GLU A 73 -1.31 8.60 14.66
C GLU A 73 -0.76 8.99 13.29
N SER A 74 0.51 9.41 13.23
CA SER A 74 1.21 9.70 11.97
C SER A 74 1.35 8.46 11.09
N SER A 75 1.62 7.30 11.72
CA SER A 75 1.70 6.02 11.01
C SER A 75 0.33 5.56 10.51
N LEU A 76 -0.73 5.74 11.30
CA LEU A 76 -2.09 5.40 10.91
C LEU A 76 -2.58 6.25 9.75
N MET A 77 -2.30 7.56 9.77
CA MET A 77 -2.56 8.45 8.64
C MET A 77 -1.84 7.92 7.39
N THR A 78 -0.54 7.64 7.50
CA THR A 78 0.23 7.10 6.37
C THR A 78 -0.37 5.81 5.84
N TRP A 79 -0.76 4.88 6.72
CA TRP A 79 -1.39 3.62 6.36
C TRP A 79 -2.74 3.82 5.64
N LEU A 80 -3.60 4.71 6.14
CA LEU A 80 -4.89 5.06 5.54
C LEU A 80 -4.73 5.65 4.14
N TRP A 81 -3.71 6.47 3.91
CA TRP A 81 -3.48 7.12 2.62
C TRP A 81 -2.69 6.26 1.62
N SER A 82 -1.89 5.31 2.11
CA SER A 82 -1.15 4.38 1.25
C SER A 82 -2.00 3.21 0.76
N THR A 83 -2.98 2.73 1.54
CA THR A 83 -3.92 1.67 1.13
C THR A 83 -4.66 1.95 -0.19
N PRO A 84 -5.33 3.10 -0.42
CA PRO A 84 -6.00 3.37 -1.69
C PRO A 84 -5.00 3.45 -2.85
N LEU A 85 -3.80 3.96 -2.61
CA LEU A 85 -2.76 4.06 -3.62
C LEU A 85 -2.27 2.67 -4.06
N LEU A 86 -2.06 1.74 -3.13
CA LEU A 86 -1.73 0.35 -3.43
C LEU A 86 -2.85 -0.35 -4.20
N ILE A 87 -4.11 -0.11 -3.84
CA ILE A 87 -5.27 -0.66 -4.54
C ILE A 87 -5.31 -0.15 -5.99
N ILE A 88 -5.16 1.16 -6.20
CA ILE A 88 -5.15 1.76 -7.54
C ILE A 88 -4.03 1.17 -8.40
N LEU A 89 -2.82 1.02 -7.84
CA LEU A 89 -1.68 0.45 -8.56
C LEU A 89 -1.92 -1.02 -8.94
N GLU A 90 -2.51 -1.81 -8.04
CA GLU A 90 -2.87 -3.21 -8.34
C GLU A 90 -3.95 -3.29 -9.42
N VAL A 91 -4.96 -2.42 -9.36
CA VAL A 91 -6.01 -2.30 -10.37
C VAL A 91 -5.41 -1.93 -11.72
N GLN A 92 -4.57 -0.90 -11.79
CA GLN A 92 -3.85 -0.53 -13.02
C GLN A 92 -2.99 -1.67 -13.57
N ARG A 93 -2.30 -2.41 -12.68
CA ARG A 93 -1.51 -3.58 -13.08
C ARG A 93 -2.40 -4.67 -13.70
N ARG A 94 -3.56 -4.95 -13.10
CA ARG A 94 -4.54 -5.91 -13.65
C ARG A 94 -5.13 -5.44 -14.97
N PHE A 95 -5.51 -4.17 -15.10
CA PHE A 95 -6.00 -3.60 -16.35
C PHE A 95 -4.96 -3.70 -17.47
N LYS A 96 -3.70 -3.36 -17.20
CA LYS A 96 -2.62 -3.49 -18.20
C LYS A 96 -2.38 -4.94 -18.63
N ASN A 97 -2.54 -5.89 -17.70
CA ASN A 97 -2.43 -7.31 -18.01
C ASN A 97 -3.65 -7.86 -18.76
N PHE A 98 -4.83 -7.24 -18.62
CA PHE A 98 -6.05 -7.60 -19.33
C PHE A 98 -6.13 -7.00 -20.74
N ALA A 99 -5.60 -5.79 -20.93
CA ALA A 99 -5.59 -5.08 -22.21
C ALA A 99 -4.46 -5.52 -23.17
N ARG A 100 -3.67 -6.53 -22.78
CA ARG A 100 -2.56 -7.09 -23.53
C ARG A 100 -2.89 -8.52 -23.95
#